data_AF-A0AAV6AQT4-F1
#
_entry.id   AF-A0AAV6AQT4-F1
#
_cell.length_a   1.000
_cell.length_b   1.000
_cell.length_c   1.000
_cell.angle_alpha   90.00
_cell.angle_beta   90.00
_cell.angle_gamma   90.00
#
_symmetry.space_group_name_H-M   'P 1'
#
loop_
_entity.id
_entity.type
_entity.pdbx_description
1 polymer ?
#
loop_
_entity_poly.entity_id
_entity_poly.type
_entity_poly.pdbx_seq_one_letter_code
_entity_poly.pdbx_strand_id
1 'polypeptide(L)' 'MQIKSAAVDAFIARPDARARAVLLYGPDLGLVRERADRLAATVVPDLKDPFRIAELTPAALKGGAA' A
#
# COMPACT_ATOMS: atom_id res chain seq x y z
N MET A 1 -7.16 -3.69 11.94
CA MET A 1 -7.19 -5.17 12.03
C MET A 1 -5.87 -5.70 11.50
N GLN A 2 -5.26 -6.68 12.18
CA GLN A 2 -4.05 -7.35 11.70
C GLN A 2 -4.43 -8.61 10.92
N ILE A 3 -3.81 -8.83 9.76
CA ILE A 3 -4.04 -10.03 8.93
C ILE A 3 -3.10 -11.14 9.40
N LYS A 4 -3.64 -12.34 9.63
CA LYS A 4 -2.84 -13.52 9.96
C LYS A 4 -1.98 -13.90 8.74
N SER A 5 -0.75 -14.38 8.96
CA SER A 5 0.20 -14.68 7.90
C SER A 5 -0.37 -15.55 6.77
N ALA A 6 -1.14 -16.58 7.11
CA ALA A 6 -1.77 -17.48 6.14
C ALA A 6 -2.84 -16.82 5.24
N ALA A 7 -3.37 -15.67 5.64
CA ALA A 7 -4.42 -14.95 4.90
C ALA A 7 -3.89 -13.73 4.13
N VAL A 8 -2.59 -13.41 4.22
CA VAL A 8 -1.99 -12.19 3.63
C VAL A 8 -2.15 -12.19 2.11
N ASP A 9 -1.77 -13.27 1.43
CA ASP A 9 -1.79 -13.30 -0.03
C ASP A 9 -3.23 -13.25 -0.59
N ALA A 10 -4.18 -13.84 0.13
CA ALA A 10 -5.60 -13.76 -0.20
C ALA A 10 -6.15 -12.32 -0.04
N PHE A 11 -5.76 -11.64 1.05
CA PHE A 11 -6.14 -10.24 1.26
C PHE A 11 -5.53 -9.32 0.19
N ILE A 12 -4.27 -9.55 -0.21
CA ILE A 12 -3.64 -8.74 -1.28
C ILE A 12 -4.33 -8.95 -2.62
N ALA A 13 -4.73 -10.18 -2.94
CA ALA A 13 -5.45 -10.48 -4.19
C ALA A 13 -6.86 -9.87 -4.22
N ARG A 14 -7.52 -9.78 -3.06
CA ARG A 14 -8.86 -9.21 -2.93
C ARG A 14 -9.00 -8.48 -1.59
N PRO A 15 -8.58 -7.21 -1.50
CA PRO A 15 -8.66 -6.46 -0.26
C PRO A 15 -10.11 -6.22 0.14
N ASP A 16 -10.35 -6.05 1.45
CA ASP A 16 -11.65 -5.64 1.95
C ASP A 16 -11.99 -4.25 1.39
N ALA A 17 -13.13 -4.12 0.70
CA ALA A 17 -13.59 -2.86 0.14
C ALA A 17 -13.82 -1.74 1.18
N ARG A 18 -13.95 -2.11 2.47
CA ARG A 18 -14.05 -1.16 3.59
C ARG A 18 -12.69 -0.67 4.07
N ALA A 19 -11.58 -1.32 3.71
CA ALA A 19 -10.25 -0.88 4.09
C ALA A 19 -9.87 0.39 3.32
N ARG A 20 -9.56 1.47 4.05
CA ARG A 20 -9.15 2.77 3.46
C ARG A 20 -7.65 2.99 3.48
N ALA A 21 -6.94 2.28 4.35
CA ALA A 21 -5.49 2.31 4.47
C ALA A 21 -4.99 0.92 4.88
N VAL A 22 -3.82 0.54 4.37
CA VAL A 22 -3.15 -0.73 4.68
C VAL A 22 -1.69 -0.41 5.01
N LEU A 23 -1.24 -0.88 6.17
CA LEU A 23 0.17 -0.77 6.58
C LEU A 23 0.88 -2.09 6.25
N LEU A 24 1.87 -2.04 5.36
CA LEU A 24 2.79 -3.15 5.10
C LEU A 24 4.11 -2.86 5.79
N TYR A 25 4.59 -3.79 6.60
CA TYR A 25 5.86 -3.67 7.31
C TYR A 25 6.47 -5.06 7.56
N GLY A 26 7.79 -5.12 7.71
CA GLY A 26 8.53 -6.34 7.96
C GLY A 26 10.02 -6.17 7.70
N PRO A 27 10.85 -7.15 8.11
CA PRO A 27 12.30 -7.09 7.92
C PRO A 27 12.72 -7.28 6.46
N ASP A 28 11.89 -7.94 5.63
CA ASP A 28 12.14 -8.14 4.21
C ASP A 28 11.47 -7.02 3.38
N LEU A 29 12.27 -6.01 3.04
CA LEU A 29 11.81 -4.87 2.27
C LEU A 29 11.43 -5.24 0.83
N GLY A 30 12.05 -6.27 0.25
CA GLY A 30 11.73 -6.76 -1.09
C GLY A 30 10.33 -7.35 -1.13
N LEU A 31 10.01 -8.22 -0.17
CA LEU A 31 8.68 -8.80 -0.03
C LEU A 31 7.61 -7.75 0.32
N VAL A 32 7.95 -6.78 1.18
CA VAL A 32 7.04 -5.65 1.47
C VAL A 32 6.75 -4.86 0.20
N ARG A 33 7.76 -4.56 -0.61
CA ARG A 33 7.59 -3.81 -1.85
C ARG A 33 6.75 -4.58 -2.87
N GLU A 34 7.05 -5.85 -3.10
CA GLU A 34 6.29 -6.69 -4.03
C GLU A 34 4.80 -6.75 -3.67
N ARG A 35 4.51 -6.93 -2.38
CA ARG A 35 3.14 -6.97 -1.86
C ARG A 35 2.44 -5.62 -1.97
N ALA A 36 3.15 -4.52 -1.74
CA ALA A 36 2.62 -3.17 -1.89
C ALA A 36 2.23 -2.89 -3.35
N ASP A 37 3.10 -3.23 -4.31
CA ASP A 37 2.82 -3.04 -5.74
C ASP A 37 1.62 -3.90 -6.19
N ARG A 38 1.54 -5.17 -5.76
CA ARG A 38 0.39 -6.05 -6.02
C ARG A 38 -0.92 -5.52 -5.44
N LEU A 39 -0.89 -5.02 -4.20
CA LEU A 39 -2.08 -4.46 -3.56
C LEU A 39 -2.51 -3.15 -4.26
N ALA A 40 -1.55 -2.27 -4.58
CA ALA A 40 -1.84 -1.01 -5.25
C ALA A 40 -2.44 -1.22 -6.65
N ALA A 41 -2.02 -2.27 -7.36
CA ALA A 41 -2.58 -2.64 -8.66
C ALA A 41 -4.07 -3.06 -8.60
N THR A 42 -4.59 -3.40 -7.41
CA THR A 42 -6.04 -3.62 -7.21
C THR A 42 -6.85 -2.32 -7.15
N VAL A 43 -6.18 -1.18 -6.97
CA VAL A 43 -6.79 0.15 -6.82
C VAL A 43 -6.57 1.00 -8.08
N VAL A 44 -5.36 0.99 -8.63
CA VAL A 44 -5.01 1.75 -9.84
C VAL A 44 -4.39 0.83 -10.90
N PRO A 45 -4.82 0.91 -12.17
CA PRO A 45 -4.26 0.08 -13.24
C PRO A 45 -2.79 0.38 -13.58
N ASP A 46 -2.35 1.63 -13.39
CA ASP A 46 -0.97 2.07 -13.63
C ASP A 46 -0.39 2.72 -12.37
N LEU A 47 0.62 2.07 -11.78
CA LEU A 47 1.33 2.55 -10.59
C LEU A 47 2.23 3.77 -10.86
N LYS A 48 2.38 4.16 -12.12
CA LYS A 48 3.13 5.35 -12.53
C LYS A 48 2.23 6.53 -12.89
N ASP A 49 0.91 6.40 -12.72
CA ASP A 49 -0.04 7.48 -12.96
C ASP A 49 0.21 8.65 -11.99
N PRO A 50 0.68 9.81 -12.48
CA PRO A 50 1.08 10.93 -11.62
C PRO A 50 -0.11 11.64 -10.96
N PHE A 51 -1.34 11.33 -11.36
CA PHE A 51 -2.56 11.92 -10.80
C PHE A 51 -3.24 11.00 -9.79
N ARG A 52 -3.04 9.69 -9.90
CA ARG A 52 -3.65 8.69 -9.01
C ARG A 52 -2.71 8.17 -7.93
N ILE A 53 -1.40 8.39 -8.07
CA ILE A 53 -0.38 7.99 -7.10
C ILE A 53 0.28 9.23 -6.51
N ALA A 54 0.48 9.22 -5.19
CA ALA A 54 1.24 10.22 -4.46
C ALA A 54 2.27 9.54 -3.56
N GLU A 55 3.49 10.07 -3.52
CA GLU A 55 4.54 9.62 -2.61
C GLU A 55 4.64 10.59 -1.43
N LEU A 56 4.42 10.06 -0.23
CA LEU A 56 4.53 10.83 1.01
C LEU A 56 5.95 10.69 1.57
N THR A 57 6.82 11.63 1.23
CA THR A 57 8.16 11.70 1.79
C THR A 57 8.16 12.40 3.15
N PRO A 58 9.13 12.13 4.04
CA PRO A 58 9.25 12.87 5.30
C PRO A 58 9.35 14.39 5.11
N ALA A 59 9.95 14.84 4.01
CA ALA A 59 10.03 16.25 3.65
C ALA A 59 8.64 16.82 3.31
N ALA A 60 7.84 16.09 2.53
CA ALA A 60 6.46 16.48 2.21
C ALA A 60 5.57 16.53 3.46
N LEU A 61 5.82 15.68 4.45
CA LEU A 61 5.07 15.67 5.71
C LEU A 61 5.49 16.75 6.71
N LYS A 62 6.70 17.30 6.60
CA LYS A 62 7.20 18.35 7.50
C LYS A 62 6.64 19.75 7.21
N GLY A 63 6.06 19.96 6.02
CA GLY A 63 5.32 21.19 5.69
C GLY A 63 3.84 21.00 5.92
N GLY A 64 3.36 21.20 7.15
CA GLY A 64 1.95 21.07 7.47
C GLY A 64 1.08 22.08 6.72
N ALA A 65 0.01 21.55 6.09
CA ALA A 65 -1.27 22.18 5.77
C ALA A 65 -1.26 23.67 5.35
N ALA A 66 -1.41 23.91 4.05
CA ALA A 66 -2.14 25.05 3.52
C ALA A 66 -3.36 24.53 2.74
#